data_AF-A0A7S4IAW2-F1
#
_entry.id   AF-A0A7S4IAW2-F1
#
_cell.length_a   1.000
_cell.length_b   1.000
_cell.length_c   1.000
_cell.angle_alpha   90.00
_cell.angle_beta   90.00
_cell.angle_gamma   90.00
#
_symmetry.space_group_name_H-M   'P 1'
#
loop_
_entity.id
_entity.type
_entity.pdbx_description
1 polymer ?
#
loop_
_entity_poly.entity_id
_entity_poly.type
_entity_poly.pdbx_seq_one_letter_code
_entity_poly.pdbx_strand_id
1 'polypeptide(L)'
;MDYCLDSELISFLFSPQYELVDFLRAAAVWSKIELWCDSSESGCVGDRVRASLIEGVFHSDGSFTDPQHQQGTSACQAIFAFYNGQKGPSDDQSLFAGLLGGYSAYDKCICTSLLPQTSGGRRTRGVHDSEEYTTIAASFRNDKAFILHAPTGRIFHYSPRTMVRIPALNQSTEKSQFDSALTWLEELSSRLHTGYFSVGEIVPGIPVTEGICQYPSKQALSVQNENDIGHNHALIPPVSCAVTH
;
A
#
# COMPACT_ATOMS: atom_id res chain seq x y z
N MET A 1 -0.31 7.96 20.98
CA MET A 1 -0.15 6.54 21.34
C MET A 1 1.11 6.42 22.17
N ASP A 2 0.99 6.01 23.43
CA ASP A 2 2.13 5.56 24.22
C ASP A 2 2.39 4.10 23.84
N TYR A 3 3.37 3.86 22.98
CA TYR A 3 3.77 2.49 22.66
C TYR A 3 4.54 1.94 23.86
N CYS A 4 3.89 1.11 24.66
CA CYS A 4 4.58 0.28 25.64
C CYS A 4 5.36 -0.77 24.83
N LEU A 5 6.65 -0.54 24.64
CA LEU A 5 7.51 -1.46 23.89
C LEU A 5 7.60 -2.76 24.69
N ASP A 6 6.90 -3.79 24.24
CA ASP A 6 6.98 -5.12 24.85
C ASP A 6 8.42 -5.65 24.80
N SER A 7 8.78 -6.45 25.77
CA SER A 7 10.05 -7.17 25.87
C SER A 7 10.39 -7.96 24.59
N GLU A 8 9.38 -8.46 23.88
CA GLU A 8 9.53 -9.12 22.57
C GLU A 8 10.03 -8.15 21.48
N LEU A 9 9.50 -6.92 21.46
CA LEU A 9 9.91 -5.87 20.53
C LEU A 9 11.37 -5.49 20.74
N ILE A 10 11.81 -5.43 22.00
CA ILE A 10 13.19 -5.12 22.36
C ILE A 10 14.13 -6.20 21.82
N SER A 11 13.79 -7.48 21.99
CA SER A 11 14.61 -8.60 21.48
C SER A 11 14.79 -8.58 19.96
N PHE A 12 13.77 -8.13 19.23
CA PHE A 12 13.76 -8.00 17.79
C PHE A 12 14.60 -6.81 17.29
N LEU A 13 14.52 -5.65 17.96
CA LEU A 13 15.32 -4.45 17.59
C LEU A 13 16.84 -4.71 17.67
N PHE A 14 17.27 -5.75 18.39
CA PHE A 14 18.67 -6.16 18.50
C PHE A 14 19.07 -7.30 17.54
N SER A 15 18.19 -7.73 16.63
CA SER A 15 18.52 -8.69 15.58
C SER A 15 19.41 -8.04 14.51
N PRO A 16 20.57 -8.62 14.13
CA PRO A 16 21.73 -7.80 13.82
C PRO A 16 21.80 -7.20 12.42
N GLN A 17 20.84 -7.42 11.51
CA GLN A 17 21.12 -7.12 10.10
C GLN A 17 20.12 -6.25 9.32
N TYR A 18 18.79 -6.36 9.41
CA TYR A 18 17.94 -5.57 8.47
C TYR A 18 16.58 -5.08 8.98
N GLU A 19 16.25 -5.26 10.26
CA GLU A 19 14.87 -5.07 10.72
C GLU A 19 14.60 -3.68 11.32
N LEU A 20 15.58 -3.03 11.97
CA LEU A 20 15.36 -1.72 12.61
C LEU A 20 15.08 -0.59 11.61
N VAL A 21 15.83 -0.53 10.50
CA VAL A 21 15.66 0.54 9.50
C VAL A 21 14.31 0.42 8.81
N ASP A 22 13.93 -0.79 8.41
CA ASP A 22 12.64 -1.07 7.78
C ASP A 22 11.49 -0.75 8.74
N PHE A 23 11.63 -1.11 10.03
CA PHE A 23 10.66 -0.78 11.06
C PHE A 23 10.47 0.73 11.27
N LEU A 24 11.56 1.49 11.36
CA LEU A 24 11.49 2.95 11.50
C LEU A 24 10.88 3.62 10.26
N ARG A 25 11.18 3.11 9.06
CA ARG A 25 10.55 3.56 7.82
C ARG A 25 9.06 3.27 7.83
N ALA A 26 8.65 2.05 8.17
CA ALA A 26 7.24 1.68 8.31
C ALA A 26 6.51 2.57 9.32
N ALA A 27 7.11 2.85 10.48
CA ALA A 27 6.57 3.75 11.48
C ALA A 27 6.30 5.16 10.92
N ALA A 28 7.29 5.72 10.20
CA ALA A 28 7.17 7.04 9.59
C ALA A 28 6.08 7.08 8.51
N VAL A 29 5.94 6.01 7.72
CA VAL A 29 4.90 5.87 6.69
C VAL A 29 3.52 5.80 7.31
N TRP A 30 3.34 4.95 8.33
CA TRP A 30 2.05 4.83 9.02
C TRP A 30 1.65 6.10 9.73
N SER A 31 2.58 6.78 10.41
CA SER A 31 2.31 8.09 11.01
C SER A 31 1.81 9.12 9.98
N LYS A 32 2.37 9.13 8.76
CA LYS A 32 1.86 9.99 7.68
C LYS A 32 0.45 9.60 7.22
N ILE A 33 0.18 8.30 7.08
CA ILE A 33 -1.15 7.81 6.68
C ILE A 33 -2.19 8.18 7.75
N GLU A 34 -1.86 8.00 9.02
CA GLU A 34 -2.72 8.39 10.15
C GLU A 34 -2.99 9.90 10.14
N LEU A 35 -1.96 10.72 9.96
CA LEU A 35 -2.11 12.17 9.87
C LEU A 35 -3.01 12.59 8.71
N TRP A 36 -2.90 11.91 7.56
CA TRP A 36 -3.82 12.14 6.44
C TRP A 36 -5.25 11.76 6.80
N CYS A 37 -5.47 10.65 7.53
CA CYS A 37 -6.81 10.26 7.96
C CYS A 37 -7.47 11.28 8.91
N ASP A 38 -6.69 12.11 9.62
CA ASP A 38 -7.20 13.21 10.45
C ASP A 38 -7.39 14.53 9.68
N SER A 39 -6.96 14.58 8.42
CA SER A 39 -6.93 15.82 7.66
C SER A 39 -8.29 16.12 7.02
N SER A 40 -8.57 17.41 6.79
CA SER A 40 -9.80 17.84 6.13
C SER A 40 -9.94 17.30 4.70
N GLU A 41 -8.82 17.05 4.01
CA GLU A 41 -8.76 16.51 2.65
C GLU A 41 -9.26 15.07 2.57
N SER A 42 -9.11 14.29 3.65
CA SER A 42 -9.57 12.90 3.70
C SER A 42 -11.08 12.78 3.94
N GLY A 43 -11.72 13.83 4.46
CA GLY A 43 -13.15 13.85 4.78
C GLY A 43 -13.57 12.62 5.61
N CYS A 44 -14.74 12.06 5.31
CA CYS A 44 -15.20 10.85 6.01
C CYS A 44 -14.46 9.57 5.58
N VAL A 45 -13.65 9.62 4.53
CA VAL A 45 -12.87 8.45 4.06
C VAL A 45 -11.71 8.18 5.00
N GLY A 46 -11.06 9.21 5.55
CA GLY A 46 -10.02 9.05 6.57
C GLY A 46 -10.51 8.24 7.78
N ASP A 47 -11.68 8.61 8.31
CA ASP A 47 -12.33 7.90 9.43
C ASP A 47 -12.59 6.43 9.09
N ARG A 48 -13.11 6.14 7.89
CA ARG A 48 -13.41 4.77 7.45
C ARG A 48 -12.15 3.94 7.25
N VAL A 49 -11.12 4.51 6.62
CA VAL A 49 -9.82 3.85 6.45
C VAL A 49 -9.27 3.49 7.82
N ARG A 50 -9.21 4.45 8.76
CA ARG A 50 -8.72 4.20 10.12
C ARG A 50 -9.54 3.13 10.85
N ALA A 51 -10.87 3.22 10.83
CA ALA A 51 -11.74 2.26 11.49
C ALA A 51 -11.61 0.82 10.92
N SER A 52 -11.17 0.71 9.66
CA SER A 52 -10.94 -0.57 9.01
C SER A 52 -9.58 -1.18 9.34
N LEU A 53 -8.59 -0.41 9.80
CA LEU A 53 -7.26 -0.95 10.08
C LEU A 53 -7.33 -2.00 11.20
N ILE A 54 -6.64 -3.11 11.00
CA ILE A 54 -6.46 -4.16 12.00
C ILE A 54 -5.13 -3.89 12.68
N GLU A 55 -5.12 -3.85 14.02
CA GLU A 55 -3.87 -3.68 14.77
C GLU A 55 -2.86 -4.75 14.38
N GLY A 56 -1.63 -4.31 14.14
CA GLY A 56 -0.50 -5.19 13.87
C GLY A 56 -0.20 -6.06 15.08
N VAL A 57 0.20 -7.29 14.83
CA VAL A 57 0.75 -8.16 15.87
C VAL A 57 2.09 -8.66 15.35
N PHE A 58 3.10 -8.60 16.21
CA PHE A 58 4.37 -9.24 15.93
C PHE A 58 4.17 -10.75 15.94
N HIS A 59 4.09 -11.33 14.76
CA HIS A 59 3.97 -12.77 14.62
C HIS A 59 5.36 -13.38 14.37
N SER A 60 5.81 -14.23 15.29
CA SER A 60 6.91 -15.17 15.03
C SER A 60 6.54 -16.25 14.01
N ASP A 61 5.24 -16.42 13.73
CA ASP A 61 4.67 -17.61 13.05
C ASP A 61 3.85 -17.28 11.77
N GLY A 62 4.01 -16.07 11.21
CA GLY A 62 3.25 -15.61 10.02
C GLY A 62 3.72 -16.18 8.68
N SER A 63 2.96 -15.97 7.59
CA SER A 63 3.31 -16.44 6.23
C SER A 63 4.63 -15.88 5.67
N PHE A 64 5.23 -14.91 6.35
CA PHE A 64 6.50 -14.30 5.98
C PHE A 64 7.70 -14.87 6.75
N THR A 65 7.50 -15.87 7.61
CA THR A 65 8.53 -16.36 8.53
C THR A 65 9.36 -17.51 7.99
N ASP A 66 9.18 -17.87 6.72
CA ASP A 66 10.09 -18.80 6.05
C ASP A 66 11.53 -18.24 6.12
N PRO A 67 12.44 -18.91 6.85
CA PRO A 67 13.81 -18.42 7.00
C PRO A 67 14.54 -18.29 5.66
N GLN A 68 14.13 -19.02 4.63
CA GLN A 68 14.73 -18.93 3.29
C GLN A 68 14.41 -17.61 2.59
N HIS A 69 13.32 -16.95 3.00
CA HIS A 69 12.81 -15.74 2.35
C HIS A 69 12.84 -14.51 3.27
N GLN A 70 13.41 -14.61 4.48
CA GLN A 70 13.41 -13.55 5.48
C GLN A 70 13.90 -12.20 4.93
N GLN A 71 14.94 -12.21 4.07
CA GLN A 71 15.46 -10.98 3.50
C GLN A 71 14.48 -10.29 2.54
N GLY A 72 13.73 -11.06 1.74
CA GLY A 72 12.74 -10.48 0.82
C GLY A 72 11.41 -10.16 1.49
N THR A 73 11.13 -10.69 2.68
CA THR A 73 9.90 -10.40 3.40
C THR A 73 10.05 -9.32 4.48
N SER A 74 11.26 -8.93 4.87
CA SER A 74 11.52 -8.00 5.99
C SER A 74 10.74 -6.68 5.90
N ALA A 75 10.79 -6.03 4.74
CA ALA A 75 10.09 -4.76 4.52
C ALA A 75 8.57 -4.92 4.67
N CYS A 76 8.04 -6.05 4.22
CA CYS A 76 6.62 -6.37 4.36
C CYS A 76 6.26 -6.67 5.82
N GLN A 77 7.07 -7.47 6.51
CA GLN A 77 6.91 -7.72 7.95
C GLN A 77 6.87 -6.41 8.74
N ALA A 78 7.79 -5.49 8.46
CA ALA A 78 7.83 -4.17 9.10
C ALA A 78 6.55 -3.35 8.88
N ILE A 79 5.97 -3.37 7.67
CA ILE A 79 4.69 -2.71 7.38
C ILE A 79 3.57 -3.31 8.25
N PHE A 80 3.49 -4.63 8.27
CA PHE A 80 2.40 -5.35 8.93
C PHE A 80 2.53 -5.41 10.46
N ALA A 81 3.70 -5.08 11.01
CA ALA A 81 3.92 -4.98 12.44
C ALA A 81 3.10 -3.85 13.10
N PHE A 82 2.74 -2.80 12.35
CA PHE A 82 1.87 -1.71 12.84
C PHE A 82 0.39 -1.98 12.57
N TYR A 83 0.07 -2.45 11.36
CA TYR A 83 -1.29 -2.76 10.97
C TYR A 83 -1.36 -4.07 10.17
N ASN A 84 -2.09 -5.05 10.68
CA ASN A 84 -2.31 -6.35 10.06
C ASN A 84 -3.38 -6.31 8.95
N GLY A 85 -3.25 -5.38 8.01
CA GLY A 85 -4.22 -5.18 6.94
C GLY A 85 -5.46 -4.39 7.36
N GLN A 86 -6.52 -4.52 6.56
CA GLN A 86 -7.82 -3.91 6.78
C GLN A 86 -8.89 -4.99 6.94
N LYS A 87 -9.87 -4.75 7.82
CA LYS A 87 -11.11 -5.52 7.88
C LYS A 87 -11.76 -5.43 6.51
N GLY A 88 -11.95 -6.58 5.86
CA GLY A 88 -12.70 -6.61 4.62
C GLY A 88 -14.11 -6.05 4.79
N PRO A 89 -14.80 -5.72 3.68
CA PRO A 89 -16.24 -5.46 3.76
C PRO A 89 -16.89 -6.62 4.52
N SER A 90 -17.67 -6.30 5.56
CA SER A 90 -18.62 -7.26 6.12
C SER A 90 -19.50 -7.82 5.00
N ASP A 91 -20.14 -8.97 5.19
CA ASP A 91 -21.03 -9.55 4.17
C ASP A 91 -22.14 -8.58 3.69
N ASP A 92 -22.40 -7.52 4.46
CA ASP A 92 -23.03 -6.30 3.95
C ASP A 92 -22.13 -5.63 2.92
N GLN A 93 -22.52 -5.79 1.64
CA GLN A 93 -22.01 -5.18 0.40
C GLN A 93 -21.84 -3.64 0.42
N SER A 94 -21.96 -3.00 1.59
CA SER A 94 -21.48 -1.67 1.90
C SER A 94 -20.05 -1.49 1.40
N LEU A 95 -19.87 -0.44 0.62
CA LEU A 95 -18.65 -0.22 -0.13
C LEU A 95 -17.54 0.13 0.83
N PHE A 96 -16.56 -0.77 0.87
CA PHE A 96 -15.36 -0.65 1.66
C PHE A 96 -14.52 0.55 1.20
N ALA A 97 -13.87 1.24 2.14
CA ALA A 97 -12.91 2.31 1.86
C ALA A 97 -11.48 1.76 1.93
N GLY A 98 -10.98 1.25 0.81
CA GLY A 98 -9.62 0.74 0.72
C GLY A 98 -8.59 1.84 0.90
N LEU A 99 -7.57 1.55 1.71
CA LEU A 99 -6.42 2.43 1.93
C LEU A 99 -5.69 2.74 0.61
N LEU A 100 -5.75 1.79 -0.32
CA LEU A 100 -5.12 1.89 -1.62
C LEU A 100 -6.18 2.39 -2.62
N GLY A 101 -6.22 3.72 -2.76
CA GLY A 101 -7.16 4.46 -3.58
C GLY A 101 -7.12 4.22 -5.09
N GLY A 102 -8.26 4.52 -5.73
CA GLY A 102 -8.67 4.15 -7.07
C GLY A 102 -8.08 4.92 -8.26
N TYR A 103 -8.11 4.22 -9.41
CA TYR A 103 -7.44 4.47 -10.69
C TYR A 103 -5.93 4.62 -10.54
N SER A 104 -5.32 3.52 -10.08
CA SER A 104 -3.88 3.33 -9.94
C SER A 104 -3.11 3.87 -11.16
N ALA A 105 -1.90 4.39 -10.90
CA ALA A 105 -0.86 4.58 -11.92
C ALA A 105 -0.64 3.33 -12.79
N TYR A 106 -1.08 2.16 -12.31
CA TYR A 106 -0.77 0.84 -12.81
C TYR A 106 -1.94 0.14 -13.54
N ASP A 107 -3.21 0.59 -13.37
CA ASP A 107 -4.47 0.27 -14.12
C ASP A 107 -5.72 0.69 -13.28
N LYS A 108 -6.96 0.56 -13.80
CA LYS A 108 -8.27 0.84 -13.17
C LYS A 108 -8.58 -0.02 -11.93
N CYS A 109 -7.69 -0.13 -10.95
CA CYS A 109 -8.02 -0.68 -9.63
C CYS A 109 -8.83 0.38 -8.91
N ILE A 110 -10.04 0.06 -8.48
CA ILE A 110 -10.80 0.96 -7.60
C ILE A 110 -10.91 0.26 -6.26
N CYS A 111 -10.53 0.95 -5.19
CA CYS A 111 -10.66 0.48 -3.81
C CYS A 111 -9.93 -0.85 -3.55
N THR A 112 -8.65 -0.75 -3.21
CA THR A 112 -7.82 -1.90 -2.84
C THR A 112 -7.59 -1.90 -1.33
N SER A 113 -7.75 -3.07 -0.72
CA SER A 113 -7.55 -3.29 0.72
C SER A 113 -6.18 -3.87 0.95
N LEU A 114 -5.47 -3.41 1.99
CA LEU A 114 -4.35 -4.18 2.53
C LEU A 114 -4.92 -5.46 3.17
N LEU A 115 -4.48 -6.64 2.74
CA LEU A 115 -5.03 -7.90 3.22
C LEU A 115 -4.33 -8.33 4.51
N PRO A 116 -5.06 -8.85 5.51
CA PRO A 116 -4.45 -9.38 6.72
C PRO A 116 -3.56 -10.59 6.43
N GLN A 117 -2.42 -10.71 7.11
CA GLN A 117 -1.49 -11.83 6.94
C GLN A 117 -2.14 -13.19 7.23
N THR A 118 -3.04 -13.24 8.23
CA THR A 118 -3.81 -14.43 8.60
C THR A 118 -4.80 -14.86 7.53
N SER A 119 -5.09 -14.00 6.54
CA SER A 119 -5.89 -14.35 5.37
C SER A 119 -5.10 -15.17 4.34
N GLY A 120 -4.00 -15.82 4.75
CA GLY A 120 -3.01 -16.60 3.99
C GLY A 120 -3.54 -17.72 3.09
N GLY A 121 -4.83 -17.71 2.75
CA GLY A 121 -5.47 -18.61 1.80
C GLY A 121 -6.39 -17.95 0.77
N ARG A 122 -6.59 -16.62 0.75
CA ARG A 122 -7.27 -15.99 -0.41
C ARG A 122 -6.29 -15.87 -1.58
N ARG A 123 -5.96 -17.04 -2.14
CA ARG A 123 -5.17 -17.17 -3.36
C ARG A 123 -5.89 -16.41 -4.48
N THR A 124 -5.24 -15.39 -5.01
CA THR A 124 -5.73 -14.68 -6.20
C THR A 124 -5.91 -15.69 -7.32
N ARG A 125 -7.08 -15.62 -7.97
CA ARG A 125 -7.52 -16.65 -8.92
C ARG A 125 -6.61 -16.67 -10.14
N GLY A 126 -5.61 -17.57 -10.16
CA GLY A 126 -4.66 -17.73 -11.27
C GLY A 126 -3.18 -17.55 -10.91
N VAL A 127 -2.83 -17.11 -9.69
CA VAL A 127 -1.44 -17.09 -9.18
C VAL A 127 -1.21 -18.31 -8.28
N HIS A 128 -1.73 -19.45 -8.69
CA HIS A 128 -2.19 -20.47 -7.75
C HIS A 128 -1.15 -21.46 -7.22
N ASP A 129 0.06 -21.52 -7.76
CA ASP A 129 0.92 -22.70 -7.56
C ASP A 129 2.35 -22.44 -7.07
N SER A 130 2.75 -21.20 -6.81
CA SER A 130 4.07 -20.93 -6.22
C SER A 130 3.96 -20.39 -4.80
N GLU A 131 4.59 -21.10 -3.87
CA GLU A 131 4.75 -20.71 -2.46
C GLU A 131 5.58 -19.43 -2.29
N GLU A 132 6.25 -18.98 -3.36
CA GLU A 132 7.08 -17.77 -3.38
C GLU A 132 6.25 -16.48 -3.47
N TYR A 133 4.95 -16.55 -3.78
CA TYR A 133 4.11 -15.38 -4.00
C TYR A 133 3.03 -15.23 -2.92
N THR A 134 3.01 -14.06 -2.27
CA THR A 134 2.02 -13.72 -1.25
C THR A 134 1.22 -12.49 -1.68
N THR A 135 -0.12 -12.60 -1.64
CA THR A 135 -0.97 -11.43 -1.91
C THR A 135 -1.02 -10.54 -0.68
N ILE A 136 -0.61 -9.28 -0.84
CA ILE A 136 -0.54 -8.31 0.26
C ILE A 136 -1.67 -7.28 0.20
N ALA A 137 -2.23 -7.04 -0.98
CA ALA A 137 -3.39 -6.18 -1.14
C ALA A 137 -4.25 -6.64 -2.32
N ALA A 138 -5.56 -6.44 -2.25
CA ALA A 138 -6.47 -6.84 -3.34
C ALA A 138 -7.64 -5.87 -3.51
N SER A 139 -8.12 -5.76 -4.74
CA SER A 139 -9.36 -5.07 -5.08
C SER A 139 -10.55 -5.77 -4.42
N PHE A 140 -11.66 -5.05 -4.25
CA PHE A 140 -12.92 -5.61 -3.71
C PHE A 140 -13.36 -6.93 -4.37
N ARG A 141 -13.17 -7.07 -5.69
CA ARG A 141 -13.55 -8.28 -6.45
C ARG A 141 -12.45 -9.35 -6.50
N ASN A 142 -11.29 -9.10 -5.89
CA ASN A 142 -10.07 -9.92 -5.99
C ASN A 142 -9.66 -10.22 -7.43
N ASP A 143 -10.09 -9.39 -8.39
CA ASP A 143 -9.70 -9.49 -9.79
C ASP A 143 -8.35 -8.82 -10.02
N LYS A 144 -7.93 -7.92 -9.13
CA LYS A 144 -6.63 -7.27 -9.16
C LYS A 144 -5.99 -7.32 -7.79
N ALA A 145 -4.67 -7.46 -7.77
CA ALA A 145 -3.92 -7.63 -6.54
C ALA A 145 -2.52 -7.04 -6.61
N PHE A 146 -1.98 -6.74 -5.44
CA PHE A 146 -0.55 -6.50 -5.23
C PHE A 146 0.03 -7.75 -4.57
N ILE A 147 1.06 -8.30 -5.19
CA ILE A 147 1.66 -9.57 -4.83
C ILE A 147 3.13 -9.35 -4.51
N LEU A 148 3.56 -9.80 -3.34
CA LEU A 148 4.94 -9.89 -2.93
C LEU A 148 5.55 -11.18 -3.47
N HIS A 149 6.70 -11.08 -4.14
CA HIS A 149 7.56 -12.24 -4.39
C HIS A 149 8.56 -12.37 -3.25
N ALA A 150 8.31 -13.31 -2.34
CA ALA A 150 9.04 -13.50 -1.10
C ALA A 150 10.57 -13.66 -1.28
N PRO A 151 11.09 -14.39 -2.28
CA PRO A 151 12.54 -14.49 -2.47
C PRO A 151 13.24 -13.17 -2.82
N THR A 152 12.57 -12.23 -3.47
CA THR A 152 13.21 -10.97 -3.95
C THR A 152 12.66 -9.72 -3.30
N GLY A 153 11.61 -9.81 -2.49
CA GLY A 153 10.91 -8.68 -1.90
C GLY A 153 10.23 -7.74 -2.90
N ARG A 154 10.11 -8.15 -4.16
CA ARG A 154 9.52 -7.33 -5.23
C ARG A 154 8.01 -7.38 -5.19
N ILE A 155 7.39 -6.22 -5.43
CA ILE A 155 5.93 -6.10 -5.58
C ILE A 155 5.54 -6.16 -7.05
N PHE A 156 4.50 -6.95 -7.33
CA PHE A 156 3.88 -7.09 -8.63
C PHE A 156 2.44 -6.64 -8.54
N HIS A 157 2.00 -5.91 -9.55
CA HIS A 157 0.60 -5.73 -9.85
C HIS A 157 0.11 -6.93 -10.67
N TYR A 158 -0.93 -7.59 -10.19
CA TYR A 158 -1.59 -8.70 -10.84
C TYR A 158 -2.98 -8.30 -11.31
N SER A 159 -3.31 -8.69 -12.53
CA SER A 159 -4.66 -8.70 -13.10
C SER A 159 -4.87 -10.04 -13.83
N PRO A 160 -6.11 -10.41 -14.22
CA PRO A 160 -6.36 -11.70 -14.86
C PRO A 160 -5.67 -11.86 -16.22
N ARG A 161 -5.16 -10.75 -16.79
CA ARG A 161 -4.50 -10.71 -18.10
C ARG A 161 -3.01 -10.43 -18.03
N THR A 162 -2.52 -9.85 -16.94
CA THR A 162 -1.16 -9.34 -16.84
C THR A 162 -0.62 -9.44 -15.43
N MET A 163 0.68 -9.73 -15.32
CA MET A 163 1.43 -9.55 -14.09
C MET A 163 2.59 -8.61 -14.40
N VAL A 164 2.58 -7.44 -13.78
CA VAL A 164 3.53 -6.36 -14.07
C VAL A 164 4.27 -6.02 -12.80
N ARG A 165 5.60 -6.00 -12.86
CA ARG A 165 6.44 -5.55 -11.75
C ARG A 165 6.20 -4.07 -11.50
N ILE A 166 5.99 -3.69 -10.25
CA ILE A 166 5.90 -2.29 -9.86
C ILE A 166 7.32 -1.74 -9.71
N PRO A 167 7.67 -0.66 -10.42
CA PRO A 167 8.95 -0.01 -10.21
C PRO A 167 8.94 0.67 -8.83
N ALA A 168 9.85 0.28 -7.95
CA ALA A 168 10.07 1.05 -6.72
C ALA A 168 10.81 2.34 -7.09
N LEU A 169 10.36 3.49 -6.60
CA LEU A 169 11.12 4.74 -6.75
C LEU A 169 12.47 4.60 -6.06
N ASN A 170 13.58 4.91 -6.75
CA ASN A 170 14.93 4.95 -6.19
C ASN A 170 15.63 3.60 -5.93
N GLN A 171 15.58 2.67 -6.88
CA GLN A 171 16.35 1.42 -6.81
C GLN A 171 17.86 1.57 -7.07
N SER A 172 18.52 2.59 -6.50
CA SER A 172 19.92 2.90 -6.82
C SER A 172 20.95 2.03 -6.09
N THR A 173 20.53 1.16 -5.17
CA THR A 173 21.46 0.32 -4.38
C THR A 173 21.00 -1.14 -4.33
N GLU A 174 21.92 -2.10 -4.18
CA GLU A 174 21.57 -3.52 -4.03
C GLU A 174 20.64 -3.78 -2.83
N LYS A 175 20.75 -2.98 -1.76
CA LYS A 175 19.86 -3.02 -0.60
C LYS A 175 18.41 -2.62 -0.93
N SER A 176 18.21 -1.73 -1.91
CA SER A 176 16.87 -1.31 -2.37
C SER A 176 16.11 -2.37 -3.19
N GLN A 177 16.69 -3.55 -3.40
CA GLN A 177 15.99 -4.61 -4.14
C GLN A 177 14.91 -5.27 -3.29
N PHE A 178 15.14 -5.38 -1.98
CA PHE A 178 14.25 -6.07 -1.03
C PHE A 178 13.25 -5.13 -0.33
N ASP A 179 13.39 -3.81 -0.48
CA ASP A 179 12.54 -2.83 0.18
C ASP A 179 11.33 -2.38 -0.67
N SER A 180 11.02 -3.09 -1.76
CA SER A 180 10.01 -2.64 -2.72
C SER A 180 8.63 -2.45 -2.09
N ALA A 181 8.29 -3.23 -1.05
CA ALA A 181 7.04 -3.07 -0.31
C ALA A 181 7.00 -1.74 0.47
N LEU A 182 8.09 -1.39 1.15
CA LEU A 182 8.21 -0.13 1.90
C LEU A 182 8.19 1.06 0.96
N THR A 183 9.01 1.01 -0.09
CA THR A 183 9.08 2.08 -1.10
C THR A 183 7.72 2.31 -1.78
N TRP A 184 6.97 1.24 -2.04
CA TRP A 184 5.60 1.32 -2.54
C TRP A 184 4.65 2.04 -1.57
N LEU A 185 4.73 1.73 -0.27
CA LEU A 185 3.89 2.37 0.74
C LEU A 185 4.33 3.81 1.06
N GLU A 186 5.63 4.09 1.01
CA GLU A 186 6.19 5.45 1.10
C GLU A 186 5.65 6.33 -0.02
N GLU A 187 5.65 5.83 -1.25
CA GLU A 187 5.07 6.52 -2.40
C GLU A 187 3.57 6.80 -2.19
N LEU A 188 2.80 5.81 -1.73
CA LEU A 188 1.38 6.00 -1.39
C LEU A 188 1.21 7.13 -0.36
N SER A 189 1.92 7.06 0.76
CA SER A 189 1.81 8.04 1.84
C SER A 189 2.16 9.46 1.37
N SER A 190 3.17 9.60 0.51
CA SER A 190 3.54 10.89 -0.09
C SER A 190 2.44 11.43 -1.01
N ARG A 191 1.85 10.57 -1.84
CA ARG A 191 0.76 10.94 -2.76
C ARG A 191 -0.52 11.36 -2.03
N LEU A 192 -0.82 10.78 -0.87
CA LEU A 192 -1.96 11.20 -0.04
C LEU A 192 -1.84 12.67 0.41
N HIS A 193 -0.62 13.13 0.70
CA HIS A 193 -0.35 14.49 1.20
C HIS A 193 -0.08 15.53 0.10
N THR A 194 0.31 15.11 -1.11
CA THR A 194 0.62 16.04 -2.21
C THR A 194 -0.61 16.47 -3.01
N GLY A 195 -1.82 16.10 -2.58
CA GLY A 195 -3.06 16.33 -3.33
C GLY A 195 -3.14 15.49 -4.61
N TYR A 196 -2.27 14.49 -4.75
CA TYR A 196 -2.25 13.59 -5.90
C TYR A 196 -3.44 12.65 -5.93
N PHE A 197 -4.11 12.45 -4.80
CA PHE A 197 -5.40 11.78 -4.73
C PHE A 197 -6.47 12.77 -4.28
N SER A 198 -7.69 12.56 -4.75
CA SER A 198 -8.88 13.24 -4.22
C SER A 198 -9.80 12.22 -3.56
N VAL A 199 -10.58 12.66 -2.58
CA VAL A 199 -11.69 11.85 -2.08
C VAL A 199 -12.90 12.10 -2.96
N GLY A 200 -13.59 11.03 -3.38
CA GLY A 200 -14.77 11.14 -4.22
C GLY A 200 -15.52 9.82 -4.37
N GLU A 201 -16.64 9.85 -5.09
CA GLU A 201 -17.48 8.68 -5.35
C GLU A 201 -16.73 7.63 -6.19
N ILE A 202 -16.62 6.41 -5.67
CA ILE A 202 -16.10 5.24 -6.40
C ILE A 202 -17.07 4.84 -7.53
N VAL A 203 -18.38 4.87 -7.25
CA VAL A 203 -19.43 4.63 -8.25
C VAL A 203 -20.26 5.91 -8.41
N PRO A 204 -20.28 6.52 -9.61
CA PRO A 204 -21.03 7.74 -9.84
C PRO A 204 -22.51 7.60 -9.46
N GLY A 205 -23.01 8.55 -8.68
CA GLY A 205 -24.41 8.61 -8.26
C GLY A 205 -24.75 7.73 -7.05
N ILE A 206 -23.75 7.15 -6.38
CA ILE A 206 -23.93 6.38 -5.16
C ILE A 206 -23.03 6.99 -4.06
N PRO A 207 -23.53 7.95 -3.26
CA PRO A 207 -22.73 8.69 -2.28
C PRO A 207 -22.08 7.83 -1.18
N VAL A 208 -22.66 6.67 -0.87
CA VAL A 208 -22.06 5.73 0.11
C VAL A 208 -20.74 5.12 -0.37
N THR A 209 -20.36 5.34 -1.64
CA THR A 209 -19.16 4.79 -2.27
C THR A 209 -17.95 5.71 -2.18
N GLU A 210 -17.93 6.74 -1.34
CA GLU A 210 -16.75 7.59 -1.22
C GLU A 210 -15.49 6.78 -0.87
N GLY A 211 -14.41 7.06 -1.58
CA GLY A 211 -13.10 6.48 -1.33
C GLY A 211 -12.00 7.39 -1.86
N ILE A 212 -10.75 6.99 -1.59
CA ILE A 212 -9.60 7.62 -2.23
C ILE A 212 -9.74 7.34 -3.73
N CYS A 213 -9.96 8.39 -4.51
CA CYS A 213 -10.21 8.38 -5.93
C CYS A 213 -9.16 9.22 -6.66
N GLN A 214 -9.16 9.08 -7.99
CA GLN A 214 -8.59 9.96 -9.02
C GLN A 214 -7.36 10.81 -8.68
N TYR A 215 -6.44 10.80 -9.65
CA TYR A 215 -5.51 11.90 -9.86
C TYR A 215 -6.27 13.22 -9.94
N PRO A 216 -5.80 14.32 -9.32
CA PRO A 216 -6.33 15.63 -9.64
C PRO A 216 -6.25 15.78 -11.16
N SER A 217 -7.38 16.02 -11.80
CA SER A 217 -7.39 16.38 -13.22
C SER A 217 -6.37 17.50 -13.39
N LYS A 218 -5.43 17.39 -14.33
CA LYS A 218 -4.32 18.35 -14.54
C LYS A 218 -4.74 19.84 -14.49
N GLN A 219 -6.02 20.15 -14.72
CA GLN A 219 -6.63 21.47 -14.55
C GLN A 219 -6.53 22.05 -13.11
N ALA A 220 -6.40 21.24 -12.06
CA ALA A 220 -6.26 21.74 -10.68
C ALA A 220 -4.85 22.27 -10.38
N LEU A 221 -3.81 21.73 -11.02
CA LEU A 221 -2.42 22.14 -10.82
C LEU A 221 -2.02 23.38 -11.63
N SER A 222 -2.81 23.76 -12.64
CA SER A 222 -2.62 25.02 -13.38
C SER A 222 -3.14 26.26 -12.65
N VAL A 223 -3.88 26.11 -11.55
CA VAL A 223 -4.42 27.26 -10.79
C VAL A 223 -3.52 27.67 -9.62
N GLN A 224 -2.62 26.79 -9.15
CA GLN A 224 -1.73 27.09 -8.02
C GLN A 224 -0.29 27.47 -8.43
N ASN A 225 0.15 27.13 -9.64
CA ASN A 225 1.53 27.36 -10.09
C ASN A 225 1.81 28.76 -10.68
N GLU A 226 0.86 29.69 -10.68
CA GLU A 226 1.17 31.08 -11.05
C GLU A 226 1.74 31.91 -9.88
N ASN A 227 1.78 31.38 -8.65
CA ASN A 227 2.23 32.15 -7.48
C ASN A 227 3.50 31.66 -6.77
N ASP A 228 4.07 30.51 -7.11
CA ASP A 228 5.30 30.03 -6.45
C ASP A 228 6.27 29.36 -7.44
N ILE A 229 7.13 30.18 -8.06
CA ILE A 229 8.27 29.71 -8.84
C ILE A 229 9.47 29.59 -7.90
N GLY A 230 9.88 28.35 -7.58
CA GLY A 230 11.21 28.11 -7.04
C GLY A 230 11.42 26.78 -6.33
N HIS A 231 11.34 25.64 -7.03
CA HIS A 231 12.35 24.57 -7.01
C HIS A 231 11.85 23.30 -7.76
N ASN A 232 12.64 22.87 -8.74
CA ASN A 232 12.37 21.73 -9.62
C ASN A 232 12.48 20.38 -8.87
N HIS A 233 11.37 19.69 -8.69
CA HIS A 233 11.35 18.22 -8.61
C HIS A 233 10.82 17.67 -9.94
N ALA A 234 11.62 16.83 -10.60
CA ALA A 234 11.25 16.20 -11.86
C ALA A 234 10.06 15.25 -11.66
N LEU A 235 8.90 15.63 -12.21
CA LEU A 235 7.73 14.77 -12.31
C LEU A 235 8.04 13.62 -13.28
N ILE A 236 7.90 12.38 -12.81
CA ILE A 236 7.93 11.20 -13.67
C ILE A 236 6.68 11.30 -14.58
N PRO A 237 6.83 11.31 -15.92
CA PRO A 237 5.68 11.36 -16.82
C PRO A 237 4.85 10.08 -16.69
N PRO A 238 3.51 10.16 -16.85
CA PRO A 238 2.68 8.97 -16.88
C PRO A 238 3.15 8.02 -17.98
N VAL A 239 3.33 6.74 -17.62
CA VAL A 239 3.67 5.68 -18.56
C VAL A 239 2.52 5.54 -19.55
N SER A 240 2.75 5.98 -20.80
CA SER A 240 1.80 5.80 -21.89
C SER A 240 1.69 4.30 -22.21
N CYS A 241 0.63 3.66 -21.73
CA CYS A 241 0.26 2.33 -22.22
C CYS A 241 -0.38 2.52 -23.60
N ALA A 242 0.42 2.34 -24.65
CA ALA A 242 -0.09 2.26 -26.01
C ALA A 242 -0.97 1.00 -26.12
N VAL A 243 -2.27 1.21 -26.28
CA VAL A 243 -3.21 0.16 -26.68
C VAL A 243 -3.07 0.02 -28.19
N THR A 244 -2.40 -1.03 -28.65
CA THR A 244 -2.50 -1.46 -30.05
C THR A 244 -3.80 -2.24 -30.21
N HIS A 245 -4.68 -1.73 -31.08
CA HIS A 245 -5.89 -2.40 -31.56
C HIS A 245 -5.57 -3.59 -32.45
#